data_AF-A0AAV8X2D2-F1
#
_entry.id   AF-A0AAV8X2D2-F1
#
_cell.length_a   1.000
_cell.length_b   1.000
_cell.length_c   1.000
_cell.angle_alpha   90.00
_cell.angle_beta   90.00
_cell.angle_gamma   90.00
#
_symmetry.space_group_name_H-M   'P 1'
#
loop_
_entity.id
_entity.type
_entity.pdbx_description
1 polymer ?
#
loop_
_entity_poly.entity_id
_entity_poly.type
_entity_poly.pdbx_seq_one_letter_code
_entity_poly.pdbx_strand_id
1 'polypeptide(L)'
;MSEVITQLKVINSRSKLPFQKGILLSNSALQMLMEDLNRRFGAQYLLTRRINQDVIENFFGVIRAKGGLHDHPSPLEFKYRLRIR
;
A
#
# COMPACT_ATOMS: atom_id res chain seq x y z
N MET A 1 -12.52 -8.23 -12.63
CA MET A 1 -12.64 -7.19 -11.56
C MET A 1 -12.56 -5.77 -12.13
N SER A 2 -11.62 -5.44 -13.02
CA SER A 2 -11.53 -4.09 -13.63
C SER A 2 -12.78 -3.66 -14.39
N GLU A 3 -13.42 -4.55 -15.16
CA GLU A 3 -14.67 -4.26 -15.88
C GLU A 3 -15.81 -3.88 -14.94
N VAL A 4 -15.99 -4.65 -13.87
CA VAL A 4 -16.99 -4.38 -12.82
C VAL A 4 -16.79 -2.99 -12.21
N ILE A 5 -15.57 -2.65 -11.80
CA ILE A 5 -15.27 -1.33 -11.21
C ILE A 5 -15.43 -0.19 -12.25
N THR A 6 -15.15 -0.47 -13.52
CA THR A 6 -15.32 0.50 -14.62
C THR A 6 -16.79 0.83 -14.83
N GLN A 7 -17.68 -0.15 -14.71
CA GLN A 7 -19.12 0.04 -14.88
C GLN A 7 -19.82 0.55 -13.61
N LEU A 8 -19.22 0.33 -12.43
CA LEU A 8 -19.77 0.78 -11.16
C LEU A 8 -19.90 2.30 -11.13
N LYS A 9 -21.14 2.79 -11.06
CA LYS A 9 -21.49 4.20 -10.89
C LYS A 9 -22.13 4.40 -9.53
N VAL A 10 -21.66 5.39 -8.80
CA VAL A 10 -22.24 5.79 -7.52
C VAL A 10 -23.47 6.64 -7.81
N ILE A 11 -24.59 6.34 -7.17
CA ILE A 11 -25.84 7.09 -7.33
C ILE A 11 -25.57 8.57 -7.03
N ASN A 12 -26.08 9.46 -7.88
CA ASN A 12 -25.88 10.92 -7.80
C ASN A 12 -24.42 11.40 -7.90
N SER A 13 -23.46 10.54 -8.27
CA SER A 13 -22.11 10.95 -8.57
C SER A 13 -21.88 11.13 -10.07
N ARG A 14 -21.25 12.25 -10.44
CA ARG A 14 -20.82 12.52 -11.82
C ARG A 14 -19.46 11.91 -12.16
N SER A 15 -18.72 11.42 -11.16
CA SER A 15 -17.36 10.92 -11.35
C SER A 15 -17.07 9.69 -10.51
N LYS A 16 -16.01 8.96 -10.88
CA LYS A 16 -15.51 7.82 -10.10
C LYS A 16 -14.90 8.31 -8.79
N LEU A 17 -15.26 7.65 -7.69
CA LEU A 17 -14.65 7.86 -6.39
C LEU A 17 -13.17 7.45 -6.41
N PRO A 18 -12.34 8.02 -5.51
CA PRO A 18 -10.91 7.74 -5.47
C PRO A 18 -10.57 6.24 -5.39
N PHE A 19 -11.27 5.46 -4.58
CA PHE A 19 -11.01 4.02 -4.47
C PHE A 19 -11.29 3.27 -5.79
N GLN A 20 -12.31 3.68 -6.56
CA GLN A 20 -12.61 3.06 -7.86
C GLN A 20 -11.47 3.31 -8.83
N LYS A 21 -10.94 4.54 -8.86
CA LYS A 21 -9.74 4.86 -9.65
C LYS A 21 -8.53 4.07 -9.15
N GLY A 22 -8.36 3.96 -7.83
CA GLY A 22 -7.28 3.21 -7.19
C GLY A 22 -7.26 1.73 -7.58
N ILE A 23 -8.42 1.06 -7.59
CA ILE A 23 -8.52 -0.34 -8.00
C ILE A 23 -8.16 -0.50 -9.49
N LEU A 24 -8.71 0.36 -10.36
CA LEU A 24 -8.38 0.32 -11.79
C LEU A 24 -6.90 0.53 -12.04
N LEU A 25 -6.31 1.55 -11.40
CA LEU A 25 -4.88 1.86 -11.50
C LEU A 25 -4.01 0.70 -10.99
N SER A 26 -4.34 0.15 -9.82
CA SER A 26 -3.55 -0.93 -9.21
C SER A 26 -3.56 -2.19 -10.06
N ASN A 27 -4.71 -2.56 -10.63
CA ASN A 27 -4.83 -3.72 -11.51
C ASN A 27 -3.97 -3.56 -12.77
N SER A 28 -4.06 -2.40 -13.44
CA SER A 28 -3.26 -2.14 -14.64
C SER A 28 -1.76 -2.05 -14.32
N ALA A 29 -1.39 -1.34 -13.25
CA ALA A 29 -0.01 -1.17 -12.83
C ALA A 29 0.66 -2.52 -12.46
N LEU A 30 -0.06 -3.43 -11.81
CA LEU A 30 0.48 -4.74 -11.45
C LEU A 30 0.81 -5.60 -12.68
N GLN A 31 -0.05 -5.57 -13.70
CA GLN A 31 0.19 -6.27 -14.97
C GLN A 31 1.43 -5.70 -15.67
N MET A 32 1.49 -4.37 -15.82
CA MET A 32 2.63 -3.68 -16.44
C MET A 32 3.93 -3.94 -15.70
N LEU A 33 3.89 -3.97 -14.35
CA LEU A 33 5.06 -4.27 -13.53
C LEU A 33 5.55 -5.70 -13.75
N MET A 34 4.64 -6.69 -13.79
CA MET A 34 5.02 -8.09 -14.03
C MET A 34 5.65 -8.28 -15.42
N GLU A 35 5.07 -7.65 -16.45
CA GLU A 35 5.62 -7.65 -17.81
C GLU A 35 7.01 -7.02 -17.86
N ASP A 36 7.23 -5.88 -17.22
CA ASP A 36 8.55 -5.23 -17.20
C ASP A 36 9.59 -6.07 -16.45
N LEU A 37 9.21 -6.66 -15.32
CA LEU A 37 10.09 -7.54 -14.54
C LEU A 37 10.45 -8.82 -15.29
N ASN A 38 9.50 -9.43 -15.99
CA ASN A 38 9.75 -10.60 -16.83
C ASN A 38 10.71 -10.24 -17.98
N ARG A 39 10.43 -9.16 -18.71
CA ARG A 39 11.23 -8.72 -19.86
C ARG A 39 12.66 -8.36 -19.49
N ARG A 40 12.87 -7.70 -18.35
CA ARG A 40 14.19 -7.16 -17.96
C ARG A 40 15.01 -8.12 -17.12
N PHE A 41 14.37 -8.96 -16.31
CA PHE A 41 15.05 -9.78 -15.30
C PHE A 41 14.67 -11.26 -15.38
N GLY A 42 13.81 -11.67 -16.32
CA GLY A 42 13.34 -13.05 -16.43
C GLY A 42 12.46 -13.50 -15.27
N ALA A 43 11.85 -12.56 -14.52
CA ALA A 43 11.02 -12.88 -13.38
C ALA A 43 9.79 -13.71 -13.82
N GLN A 44 9.59 -14.87 -13.18
CA GLN A 44 8.47 -15.77 -13.51
C GLN A 44 7.19 -15.45 -12.74
N TYR A 45 7.32 -14.87 -11.55
CA TYR A 45 6.21 -14.50 -10.70
C TYR A 45 6.57 -13.32 -9.80
N LEU A 46 5.54 -12.72 -9.19
CA LEU A 46 5.66 -11.57 -8.30
C LEU A 46 4.92 -11.84 -6.99
N LEU A 47 5.59 -11.63 -5.86
CA LEU A 47 4.99 -11.75 -4.54
C LEU A 47 4.18 -10.49 -4.21
N THR A 48 2.89 -10.49 -4.54
CA THR A 48 1.99 -9.34 -4.34
C THR A 48 1.88 -8.89 -2.88
N ARG A 49 2.11 -9.78 -1.91
CA ARG A 49 2.23 -9.43 -0.47
C ARG A 49 3.31 -8.37 -0.18
N ARG A 50 4.31 -8.23 -1.06
CA ARG A 50 5.37 -7.22 -0.91
C ARG A 50 5.01 -5.88 -1.58
N ILE A 51 3.83 -5.78 -2.17
CA ILE A 51 3.33 -4.59 -2.89
C ILE A 51 2.14 -4.01 -2.12
N ASN A 52 2.35 -3.77 -0.84
CA ASN A 52 1.42 -3.08 0.04
C ASN A 52 2.19 -2.34 1.14
N GLN A 53 1.47 -1.58 1.94
CA GLN A 53 2.04 -0.79 3.03
C GLN A 53 2.00 -1.50 4.39
N ASP A 54 1.54 -2.75 4.46
CA ASP A 54 1.40 -3.47 5.73
C ASP A 54 2.72 -3.55 6.49
N VAL A 55 3.84 -3.73 5.78
CA VAL A 55 5.18 -3.80 6.40
C VAL A 55 5.51 -2.49 7.14
N ILE A 56 5.19 -1.34 6.55
CA ILE A 56 5.46 -0.05 7.19
C ILE A 56 4.45 0.26 8.30
N GLU A 57 3.19 -0.16 8.16
CA GLU A 57 2.19 -0.05 9.22
C GLU A 57 2.53 -0.91 10.44
N ASN A 58 2.98 -2.14 10.20
CA ASN A 58 3.48 -3.04 11.23
C ASN A 58 4.71 -2.44 11.93
N PHE A 59 5.61 -1.83 11.17
CA PHE A 59 6.74 -1.09 11.74
C PHE A 59 6.27 0.05 12.67
N PHE A 60 5.27 0.84 12.26
CA PHE A 60 4.69 1.84 13.16
C PHE A 60 4.06 1.23 14.41
N GLY A 61 3.45 0.05 14.31
CA GLY A 61 2.99 -0.73 15.46
C GLY A 61 4.12 -1.02 16.45
N VAL A 62 5.27 -1.48 15.96
CA VAL A 62 6.47 -1.73 16.78
C VAL A 62 6.97 -0.45 17.46
N ILE A 63 6.99 0.68 16.75
CA ILE A 63 7.42 1.96 17.32
C ILE A 63 6.48 2.45 18.44
N ARG A 64 5.16 2.27 18.27
CA ARG A 64 4.19 2.57 19.33
C ARG A 64 4.39 1.66 20.54
N ALA A 65 4.57 0.35 20.31
CA ALA A 65 4.77 -0.64 21.36
C ALA A 65 6.02 -0.40 22.23
N LYS A 66 7.08 0.21 21.69
CA LYS A 66 8.28 0.62 22.46
C LYS A 66 7.98 1.58 23.61
N GLY A 67 6.84 2.26 23.61
CA GLY A 67 6.43 3.21 24.66
C GLY A 67 5.61 2.60 25.80
N GLY A 68 5.29 1.30 25.78
CA GLY A 68 4.34 0.71 26.72
C GLY A 68 2.98 1.39 26.61
N LEU A 69 2.52 2.02 27.71
CA LEU A 69 1.27 2.80 27.73
C LEU A 69 1.36 4.14 26.97
N HIS A 70 2.58 4.59 26.60
CA HIS A 70 2.78 5.80 25.80
C HIS A 70 2.80 5.48 24.30
N ASP A 71 1.63 5.19 23.74
CA ASP A 71 1.43 4.76 22.35
C ASP A 71 1.45 5.89 21.31
N HIS A 72 1.33 7.15 21.73
CA HIS A 72 1.36 8.33 20.85
C HIS A 72 2.63 9.20 21.06
N PRO A 73 3.81 8.79 20.58
CA PRO A 73 5.06 9.54 20.77
C PRO A 73 5.02 10.90 20.07
N SER A 74 5.65 11.89 20.69
CA SER A 74 6.05 13.13 20.02
C SER A 74 7.06 12.87 18.89
N PRO A 75 7.27 13.81 17.95
CA PRO A 75 8.26 13.64 16.89
C PRO A 75 9.69 13.34 17.40
N LEU A 76 10.09 13.94 18.53
CA LEU A 76 11.40 13.71 19.15
C LEU A 76 11.51 12.29 19.72
N GLU A 77 10.46 11.80 20.37
CA GLU A 77 10.41 10.44 20.90
C GLU A 77 10.35 9.40 19.78
N PHE A 78 9.60 9.66 18.71
CA PHE A 78 9.60 8.82 17.51
C PHE A 78 11.02 8.69 16.95
N LYS A 79 11.75 9.81 16.82
CA LYS A 79 13.16 9.82 16.38
C LYS A 79 14.04 8.97 17.30
N TYR A 80 13.87 9.06 18.61
CA TYR A 80 14.63 8.24 19.56
C TYR A 80 14.26 6.76 19.52
N ARG A 81 12.97 6.42 19.33
CA ARG A 81 12.49 5.03 19.20
C ARG A 81 12.90 4.39 17.87
N LEU A 82 13.01 5.20 16.81
CA LEU A 82 13.49 4.81 15.48
C LEU A 82 14.98 4.48 15.48
N ARG A 83 15.78 5.23 16.25
CA ARG A 83 17.22 5.00 16.36
C ARG A 83 17.49 3.65 17.04
N ILE A 84 17.93 2.67 16.26
CA ILE A 84 18.48 1.41 16.74
C ILE A 84 19.76 1.75 17.52
N ARG A 85 19.88 1.23 18.75
CA ARG A 85 21.15 1.21 19.49
C ARG A 85 21.90 -0.06 19.14
#